data_AF-A0A7K6CH12-F1
#
_entry.id   AF-A0A7K6CH12-F1
#
_cell.length_a   1.000
_cell.length_b   1.000
_cell.length_c   1.000
_cell.angle_alpha   90.00
_cell.angle_beta   90.00
_cell.angle_gamma   90.00
#
_symmetry.space_group_name_H-M   'P 1'
#
loop_
_entity.id
_entity.type
_entity.pdbx_description
1 polymer ?
#
loop_
_entity_poly.entity_id
_entity_poly.type
_entity_poly.pdbx_seq_one_letter_code
_entity_poly.pdbx_strand_id
1 'polypeptide(L)'
;QLSLLMLRWRALVVDYQQWQARSPEITSTNPDVLLELGKRELQKVKNDLEMVLSTVRSKNKQLEEDLKREQRWFEEQEQLLDTLNKIEEEKKTQVEQLSTKSGFDELKNKMLKLKTYKKELLNALGEFLDEHFPLPEKVENVKNKVRLFFTCFVNFLNLIILVFQILINKLMTTPHEPYVTINESFWPPYIELLLRYGMALRHPEDPNRMRLEAFHK
;
A
#
# COMPACT_ATOMS: atom_id res chain seq x y z
N GLN A 1 19.55 -1.34 30.41
CA GLN A 1 19.49 -0.19 31.34
C GLN A 1 19.49 -0.63 32.81
N LEU A 2 18.69 -1.62 33.21
CA LEU A 2 18.58 -2.10 34.61
C LEU A 2 19.88 -2.70 35.19
N SER A 3 20.64 -3.45 34.38
CA SER A 3 21.93 -4.03 34.76
C SER A 3 23.01 -2.99 35.08
N LEU A 4 23.08 -1.90 34.30
CA LEU A 4 23.99 -0.77 34.53
C LEU A 4 23.68 -0.08 35.88
N LEU A 5 22.40 0.09 36.17
CA LEU A 5 21.90 0.70 37.40
C LEU A 5 22.24 -0.15 38.64
N MET A 6 22.07 -1.49 38.56
CA MET A 6 22.48 -2.40 39.63
C MET A 6 24.00 -2.38 39.89
N LEU A 7 24.80 -2.28 38.83
CA LEU A 7 26.26 -2.23 38.96
C LEU A 7 26.71 -0.94 39.65
N ARG A 8 26.12 0.21 39.29
CA ARG A 8 26.33 1.49 39.96
C ARG A 8 25.87 1.46 41.42
N TRP A 9 24.72 0.86 41.71
CA TRP A 9 24.20 0.72 43.07
C TRP A 9 25.16 -0.09 43.95
N ARG A 10 25.65 -1.24 43.46
CA ARG A 10 26.63 -2.05 44.20
C ARG A 10 27.93 -1.31 44.45
N ALA A 11 28.44 -0.57 43.47
CA ALA A 11 29.63 0.27 43.65
C ALA A 11 29.41 1.32 44.75
N LEU A 12 28.28 2.02 44.71
CA LEU A 12 27.90 3.01 45.73
C LEU A 12 27.79 2.42 47.14
N VAL A 13 27.26 1.20 47.27
CA VAL A 13 27.14 0.49 48.55
C VAL A 13 28.51 0.15 49.12
N VAL A 14 29.45 -0.30 48.27
CA VAL A 14 30.83 -0.60 48.68
C VAL A 14 31.54 0.67 49.12
N ASP A 15 31.43 1.75 48.34
CA ASP A 15 32.02 3.05 48.69
C ASP A 15 31.46 3.54 50.02
N TYR A 16 30.14 3.49 50.21
CA TYR A 16 29.49 3.90 51.45
C TYR A 16 30.00 3.12 52.68
N GLN A 17 30.11 1.79 52.56
CA GLN A 17 30.64 0.95 53.64
C GLN A 17 32.11 1.28 53.94
N GLN A 18 32.91 1.55 52.91
CA GLN A 18 34.30 1.96 53.06
C GLN A 18 34.41 3.33 53.77
N TRP A 19 33.54 4.28 53.45
CA TRP A 19 33.48 5.58 54.14
C TRP A 19 33.05 5.45 55.59
N GLN A 20 32.11 4.55 55.89
CA GLN A 20 31.61 4.32 57.24
C GLN A 20 32.65 3.63 58.15
N ALA A 21 33.51 2.78 57.58
CA ALA A 21 34.59 2.08 58.30
C ALA A 21 35.83 2.97 58.53
N ARG A 22 35.97 4.07 57.80
CA ARG A 22 37.13 4.96 57.90
C ARG A 22 36.96 5.90 59.10
N SER A 23 37.93 5.89 60.02
CA SER A 23 37.98 6.86 61.12
C SER A 23 38.22 8.28 60.57
N PRO A 24 37.63 9.33 61.18
CA PRO A 24 37.84 10.70 60.71
C PRO A 24 39.31 11.07 60.83
N GLU A 25 39.88 11.61 59.75
CA GLU A 25 41.23 12.16 59.76
C GLU A 25 41.24 13.39 60.68
N ILE A 26 41.94 13.29 61.80
CA ILE A 26 42.02 14.36 62.80
C ILE A 26 42.83 15.51 62.17
N THR A 27 42.28 16.72 62.23
CA THR A 27 42.99 17.91 61.73
C THR A 27 44.24 18.18 62.56
N SER A 28 45.30 18.65 61.90
CA SER A 28 46.53 19.04 62.59
C SER A 28 46.26 20.15 63.60
N THR A 29 46.74 20.00 64.83
CA THR A 29 46.65 21.02 65.89
C THR A 29 47.64 22.18 65.71
N ASN A 30 48.51 22.10 64.68
CA ASN A 30 49.51 23.14 64.41
C ASN A 30 48.85 24.36 63.71
N PRO A 31 48.93 25.57 64.29
CA PRO A 31 48.28 26.76 63.76
C PRO A 31 48.78 27.16 62.35
N ASP A 32 50.07 26.97 62.06
CA ASP A 32 50.64 27.32 60.75
C ASP A 32 50.12 26.38 59.65
N VAL A 33 49.97 25.10 59.98
CA VAL A 33 49.42 24.08 59.06
C VAL A 33 47.94 24.36 58.79
N LEU A 34 47.17 24.76 59.81
CA LEU A 34 45.76 25.13 59.65
C LEU A 34 45.59 26.40 58.79
N LEU A 35 46.47 27.40 58.95
CA LEU A 35 46.44 28.63 58.15
C LEU A 35 46.69 28.32 56.66
N GLU A 36 47.72 27.54 56.36
CA GLU A 36 48.03 27.18 54.97
C GLU A 36 46.97 26.26 54.35
N LEU A 37 46.39 25.35 55.14
CA LEU A 37 45.22 24.56 54.71
C LEU A 37 44.02 25.46 54.40
N GLY A 38 43.71 26.43 55.27
CA GLY A 38 42.63 27.38 55.07
C GLY A 38 42.82 28.24 53.81
N LYS A 39 44.04 28.75 53.56
CA LYS A 39 44.37 29.47 52.32
C LYS A 39 44.18 28.59 51.08
N ARG A 40 44.63 27.33 51.13
CA ARG A 40 44.49 26.38 50.03
C ARG A 40 43.03 26.09 49.71
N GLU A 41 42.22 25.79 50.73
CA GLU A 41 40.78 25.53 50.54
C GLU A 41 40.06 26.77 50.02
N LEU A 42 40.38 27.97 50.53
CA LEU A 42 39.80 29.20 50.02
C LEU A 42 40.17 29.47 48.55
N GLN A 43 41.43 29.19 48.18
CA GLN A 43 41.87 29.33 46.79
C GLN A 43 41.18 28.31 45.87
N LYS A 44 40.97 27.07 46.35
CA LYS A 44 40.21 26.06 45.62
C LYS A 44 38.77 26.49 45.38
N VAL A 45 38.08 26.93 46.44
CA VAL A 45 36.70 27.45 46.35
C VAL A 45 36.62 28.65 45.40
N LYS A 46 37.60 29.56 45.44
CA LYS A 46 37.68 30.68 44.50
C LYS A 46 37.76 30.21 43.05
N ASN A 47 38.66 29.26 42.75
CA ASN A 47 38.83 28.72 41.41
C ASN A 47 37.54 28.00 40.93
N ASP A 48 36.92 27.20 41.80
CA ASP A 48 35.68 26.49 41.50
C ASP A 48 34.53 27.47 41.21
N LEU A 49 34.40 28.54 41.99
CA LEU A 49 33.41 29.60 41.76
C LEU A 49 33.64 30.34 40.44
N GLU A 50 34.88 30.60 40.07
CA GLU A 50 35.23 31.24 38.80
C GLU A 50 34.87 30.34 37.60
N MET A 51 35.15 29.03 37.70
CA MET A 51 34.73 28.02 36.74
C MET A 51 33.20 27.94 36.61
N VAL A 52 32.48 27.95 37.73
CA VAL A 52 31.00 27.96 37.72
C VAL A 52 30.48 29.25 37.10
N LEU A 53 31.02 30.41 37.47
CA LEU A 53 30.60 31.70 36.93
C LEU A 53 30.80 31.79 35.41
N SER A 54 31.94 31.32 34.90
CA SER A 54 32.17 31.29 33.45
C SER A 54 31.19 30.35 32.73
N THR A 55 30.89 29.20 33.32
CA THR A 55 29.90 28.24 32.78
C THR A 55 28.48 28.81 32.79
N VAL A 56 28.08 29.49 33.86
CA VAL A 56 26.76 30.14 33.94
C VAL A 56 26.66 31.26 32.91
N ARG A 57 27.70 32.08 32.76
CA ARG A 57 27.73 33.16 31.76
C ARG A 57 27.63 32.63 30.33
N SER A 58 28.35 31.56 29.99
CA SER A 58 28.27 30.97 28.66
C SER A 58 26.90 30.37 28.39
N LYS A 59 26.31 29.67 29.36
CA LYS A 59 24.93 29.15 29.27
C LYS A 59 23.89 30.25 29.11
N ASN A 60 24.00 31.34 29.87
CA ASN A 60 23.09 32.48 29.72
C ASN A 60 23.17 33.10 28.34
N LYS A 61 24.38 33.29 27.80
CA LYS A 61 24.56 33.79 26.44
C LYS A 61 23.91 32.86 25.41
N GLN A 62 24.10 31.55 25.55
CA GLN A 62 23.47 30.57 24.68
C GLN A 62 21.94 30.64 24.75
N LEU A 63 21.36 30.73 25.96
CA LEU A 63 19.91 30.86 26.13
C LEU A 63 19.35 32.14 25.49
N GLU A 64 20.08 33.26 25.57
CA GLU A 64 19.67 34.49 24.87
C GLU A 64 19.68 34.33 23.34
N GLU A 65 20.68 33.64 22.80
CA GLU A 65 20.74 33.34 21.36
C GLU A 65 19.61 32.38 20.94
N ASP A 66 19.32 31.37 21.76
CA ASP A 66 18.24 30.40 21.53
C ASP A 66 16.87 31.10 21.55
N LEU A 67 16.63 31.96 22.54
CA LEU A 67 15.42 32.78 22.65
C LEU A 67 15.19 33.63 21.40
N LYS A 68 16.23 34.31 20.91
CA LYS A 68 16.16 35.12 19.68
C LYS A 68 15.89 34.28 18.43
N ARG A 69 16.31 33.00 18.41
CA ARG A 69 15.97 32.09 17.31
C ARG A 69 14.52 31.63 17.40
N GLU A 70 14.03 31.29 18.59
CA GLU A 70 12.63 30.89 18.77
C GLU A 70 11.65 32.03 18.47
N GLN A 71 11.97 33.27 18.85
CA GLN A 71 11.15 34.43 18.51
C GLN A 71 11.01 34.62 17.00
N ARG A 72 12.13 34.53 16.25
CA ARG A 72 12.10 34.60 14.79
C ARG A 72 11.31 33.44 14.17
N TRP A 73 11.48 32.24 14.69
CA TRP A 73 10.70 31.07 14.25
C TRP A 73 9.20 31.31 14.45
N PHE A 74 8.81 31.88 15.59
CA PHE A 74 7.41 32.18 15.88
C PHE A 74 6.83 33.20 14.89
N GLU A 75 7.55 34.28 14.60
CA GLU A 75 7.16 35.27 13.58
C GLU A 75 6.99 34.64 12.19
N GLU A 76 7.89 33.73 11.80
CA GLU A 76 7.78 32.99 10.53
C GLU A 76 6.54 32.07 10.50
N GLN A 77 6.20 31.43 11.61
CA GLN A 77 4.99 30.60 11.72
C GLN A 77 3.71 31.44 11.61
N GLU A 78 3.68 32.63 12.21
CA GLU A 78 2.54 33.55 12.11
C GLU A 78 2.34 34.01 10.66
N GLN A 79 3.41 34.40 9.98
CA GLN A 79 3.36 34.75 8.55
C GLN A 79 2.86 33.58 7.69
N LEU A 80 3.34 32.36 7.96
CA LEU A 80 2.89 31.18 7.24
C LEU A 80 1.40 30.94 7.47
N LEU A 81 0.92 31.06 8.70
CA LEU A 81 -0.51 30.92 9.02
C LEU A 81 -1.36 31.96 8.28
N ASP A 82 -0.93 33.22 8.24
CA ASP A 82 -1.62 34.29 7.52
C ASP A 82 -1.68 34.01 6.01
N THR A 83 -0.58 33.52 5.42
CA THR A 83 -0.58 33.13 4.00
C THR A 83 -1.50 31.96 3.73
N LEU A 84 -1.56 30.96 4.62
CA LEU A 84 -2.46 29.82 4.49
C LEU A 84 -3.93 30.25 4.62
N ASN A 85 -4.26 31.10 5.59
CA ASN A 85 -5.60 31.65 5.76
C ASN A 85 -6.04 32.42 4.51
N LYS A 86 -5.15 33.23 3.93
CA LYS A 86 -5.43 33.92 2.66
C LYS A 86 -5.71 32.95 1.52
N ILE A 87 -4.89 31.90 1.37
CA ILE A 87 -5.11 30.84 0.36
C ILE A 87 -6.44 30.12 0.61
N GLU A 88 -6.79 29.85 1.86
CA GLU A 88 -8.05 29.22 2.22
C GLU A 88 -9.25 30.08 1.80
N GLU A 89 -9.24 31.38 2.09
CA GLU A 89 -10.30 32.31 1.70
C GLU A 89 -10.37 32.47 0.16
N GLU A 90 -9.23 32.54 -0.53
CA GLU A 90 -9.17 32.51 -2.00
C GLU A 90 -9.75 31.21 -2.58
N LYS A 91 -9.50 30.07 -1.93
CA LYS A 91 -10.09 28.80 -2.36
C LYS A 91 -11.57 28.71 -2.06
N LYS A 92 -12.06 29.21 -0.92
CA LYS A 92 -13.50 29.24 -0.60
C LYS A 92 -14.26 30.07 -1.64
N THR A 93 -13.76 31.25 -1.98
CA THR A 93 -14.34 32.10 -3.03
C THR A 93 -14.26 31.44 -4.41
N GLN A 94 -13.16 30.76 -4.75
CA GLN A 94 -13.08 29.97 -5.98
C GLN A 94 -14.00 28.76 -5.99
N VAL A 95 -14.22 28.07 -4.87
CA VAL A 95 -15.16 26.94 -4.75
C VAL A 95 -16.60 27.42 -4.87
N GLU A 96 -16.94 28.58 -4.30
CA GLU A 96 -18.24 29.23 -4.55
C GLU A 96 -18.42 29.61 -6.02
N GLN A 97 -17.36 30.05 -6.71
CA GLN A 97 -17.41 30.34 -8.15
C GLN A 97 -17.44 29.06 -9.03
N LEU A 98 -16.66 28.03 -8.69
CA LEU A 98 -16.54 26.74 -9.42
C LEU A 98 -17.68 25.76 -9.13
N SER A 99 -18.44 25.99 -8.05
CA SER A 99 -19.78 25.43 -7.82
C SER A 99 -20.71 25.71 -9.03
N THR A 100 -20.37 26.71 -9.85
CA THR A 100 -20.96 26.95 -11.18
C THR A 100 -20.36 26.01 -12.26
N LYS A 101 -20.52 24.70 -12.06
CA LYS A 101 -21.20 23.82 -13.02
C LYS A 101 -20.56 23.44 -14.38
N SER A 102 -19.37 23.87 -14.79
CA SER A 102 -18.88 23.49 -16.16
C SER A 102 -18.07 22.19 -16.23
N GLY A 103 -16.94 22.08 -15.52
CA GLY A 103 -16.00 20.97 -15.71
C GLY A 103 -16.49 19.61 -15.19
N PHE A 104 -17.17 19.61 -14.04
CA PHE A 104 -17.70 18.36 -13.47
C PHE A 104 -18.88 17.81 -14.26
N ASP A 105 -19.78 18.68 -14.74
CA ASP A 105 -20.90 18.27 -15.58
C ASP A 105 -20.42 17.80 -16.97
N GLU A 106 -19.37 18.41 -17.52
CA GLU A 106 -18.75 17.93 -18.76
C GLU A 106 -18.15 16.53 -18.59
N LEU A 107 -17.40 16.29 -17.49
CA LEU A 107 -16.85 14.97 -17.18
C LEU A 107 -17.96 13.93 -16.99
N LYS A 108 -19.02 14.29 -16.28
CA LYS A 108 -20.20 13.45 -16.06
C LYS A 108 -20.87 13.08 -17.38
N ASN A 109 -20.99 14.04 -18.31
CA ASN A 109 -21.52 13.80 -19.64
C ASN A 109 -20.63 12.88 -20.48
N LYS A 110 -19.29 13.05 -20.42
CA LYS A 110 -18.33 12.14 -21.08
C LYS A 110 -18.44 10.72 -20.53
N MET A 111 -18.57 10.56 -19.22
CA MET A 111 -18.78 9.27 -18.56
C MET A 111 -20.07 8.58 -19.04
N LEU A 112 -21.17 9.35 -19.19
CA LEU A 112 -22.43 8.83 -19.71
C LEU A 112 -22.27 8.35 -21.15
N LYS A 113 -21.65 9.13 -22.02
CA LYS A 113 -21.38 8.74 -23.43
C LYS A 113 -20.58 7.43 -23.53
N LEU A 114 -19.55 7.27 -22.72
CA LEU A 114 -18.76 6.02 -22.68
C LEU A 114 -19.58 4.81 -22.26
N LYS A 115 -20.50 4.97 -21.30
CA LYS A 115 -21.40 3.89 -20.88
C LYS A 115 -22.36 3.49 -22.02
N THR A 116 -22.87 4.46 -22.77
CA THR A 116 -23.73 4.20 -23.93
C THR A 116 -22.97 3.44 -25.01
N TYR A 117 -21.76 3.91 -25.36
CA TYR A 117 -20.91 3.27 -26.36
C TYR A 117 -20.56 1.81 -25.99
N LYS A 118 -20.21 1.55 -24.72
CA LYS A 118 -19.98 0.17 -24.24
C LYS A 118 -21.22 -0.71 -24.45
N LYS A 119 -22.41 -0.18 -24.16
CA LYS A 119 -23.66 -0.92 -24.31
C LYS A 119 -23.96 -1.22 -25.79
N GLU A 120 -23.76 -0.24 -26.67
CA GLU A 120 -23.89 -0.40 -28.11
C GLU A 120 -22.93 -1.45 -28.66
N LEU A 121 -21.66 -1.40 -28.25
CA LEU A 121 -20.66 -2.39 -28.66
C LEU A 121 -21.02 -3.81 -28.21
N LEU A 122 -21.48 -3.96 -26.96
CA LEU A 122 -21.92 -5.25 -26.45
C LEU A 122 -23.16 -5.76 -27.18
N ASN A 123 -24.11 -4.88 -27.49
CA ASN A 123 -25.29 -5.24 -28.28
C ASN A 123 -24.90 -5.69 -29.69
N ALA A 124 -24.07 -4.90 -30.39
CA ALA A 124 -23.60 -5.24 -31.74
C ALA A 124 -22.83 -6.58 -31.76
N LEU A 125 -22.02 -6.84 -30.73
CA LEU A 125 -21.31 -8.11 -30.59
C LEU A 125 -22.27 -9.29 -30.44
N GLY A 126 -23.34 -9.17 -29.65
CA GLY A 126 -24.27 -10.30 -29.56
C GLY A 126 -25.25 -10.39 -30.72
N GLU A 127 -25.56 -9.30 -31.42
CA GLU A 127 -26.23 -9.39 -32.73
C GLU A 127 -25.37 -10.18 -33.72
N PHE A 128 -24.07 -9.91 -33.77
CA PHE A 128 -23.11 -10.68 -34.56
C PHE A 128 -23.05 -12.17 -34.13
N LEU A 129 -23.04 -12.44 -32.83
CA LEU A 129 -23.02 -13.83 -32.34
C LEU A 129 -24.35 -14.56 -32.62
N ASP A 130 -25.50 -13.89 -32.49
CA ASP A 130 -26.80 -14.48 -32.83
C ASP A 130 -26.89 -14.80 -34.33
N GLU A 131 -26.33 -13.94 -35.19
CA GLU A 131 -26.35 -14.12 -36.65
C GLU A 131 -25.39 -15.23 -37.12
N HIS A 132 -24.18 -15.31 -36.55
CA HIS A 132 -23.14 -16.23 -37.03
C HIS A 132 -22.98 -17.51 -36.18
N PHE A 133 -23.50 -17.53 -34.95
CA PHE A 133 -23.45 -18.68 -34.03
C PHE A 133 -24.82 -18.93 -33.36
N PRO A 134 -25.92 -19.10 -34.13
CA PRO A 134 -27.28 -19.25 -33.60
C PRO A 134 -27.44 -20.55 -32.81
N LEU A 135 -27.75 -20.52 -31.51
CA LEU A 135 -27.90 -21.73 -30.69
C LEU A 135 -28.77 -22.84 -31.36
N PRO A 136 -28.42 -24.13 -31.17
CA PRO A 136 -29.29 -25.22 -31.60
C PRO A 136 -30.64 -25.11 -30.89
N GLU A 137 -31.69 -25.11 -31.70
CA GLU A 137 -33.05 -24.69 -31.40
C GLU A 137 -33.61 -25.25 -30.08
N LYS A 138 -34.02 -24.33 -29.19
CA LYS A 138 -35.23 -24.54 -28.39
C LYS A 138 -36.13 -23.32 -28.55
N VAL A 139 -37.26 -23.61 -29.17
CA VAL A 139 -38.39 -22.75 -29.49
C VAL A 139 -38.90 -21.98 -28.25
N GLU A 140 -39.34 -20.74 -28.50
CA GLU A 140 -40.25 -19.91 -27.69
C GLU A 140 -39.72 -19.19 -26.43
N ASN A 141 -39.42 -17.89 -26.57
CA ASN A 141 -40.39 -16.81 -26.26
C ASN A 141 -39.72 -15.42 -26.21
N VAL A 142 -40.18 -14.55 -27.11
CA VAL A 142 -39.82 -13.14 -27.23
C VAL A 142 -40.42 -12.37 -26.05
N LYS A 143 -39.57 -11.76 -25.19
CA LYS A 143 -39.84 -10.45 -24.54
C LYS A 143 -38.75 -9.86 -23.62
N ASN A 144 -37.62 -10.53 -23.33
CA ASN A 144 -36.57 -9.97 -22.46
C ASN A 144 -35.13 -10.08 -23.06
N LYS A 145 -34.84 -9.36 -24.15
CA LYS A 145 -33.56 -9.43 -24.90
C LYS A 145 -32.30 -9.14 -24.07
N VAL A 146 -32.35 -8.21 -23.11
CA VAL A 146 -31.16 -7.83 -22.30
C VAL A 146 -30.77 -8.91 -21.28
N ARG A 147 -31.75 -9.63 -20.71
CA ARG A 147 -31.47 -10.73 -19.77
C ARG A 147 -31.02 -11.98 -20.52
N LEU A 148 -31.59 -12.22 -21.70
CA LEU A 148 -31.16 -13.30 -22.61
C LEU A 148 -29.71 -13.16 -23.03
N PHE A 149 -29.17 -11.95 -23.20
CA PHE A 149 -27.79 -11.71 -23.60
C PHE A 149 -26.74 -12.25 -22.61
N PHE A 150 -26.89 -11.93 -21.32
CA PHE A 150 -26.01 -12.47 -20.29
C PHE A 150 -26.16 -13.99 -20.20
N THR A 151 -27.39 -14.49 -20.28
CA THR A 151 -27.66 -15.93 -20.26
C THR A 151 -27.09 -16.62 -21.51
N CYS A 152 -27.15 -16.00 -22.69
CA CYS A 152 -26.68 -16.54 -23.97
C CYS A 152 -25.16 -16.54 -24.03
N PHE A 153 -24.48 -15.46 -23.61
CA PHE A 153 -23.02 -15.42 -23.48
C PHE A 153 -22.52 -16.41 -22.42
N VAL A 154 -23.20 -16.50 -21.27
CA VAL A 154 -22.90 -17.52 -20.25
C VAL A 154 -23.15 -18.93 -20.79
N ASN A 155 -24.21 -19.15 -21.58
CA ASN A 155 -24.49 -20.45 -22.19
C ASN A 155 -23.51 -20.79 -23.32
N PHE A 156 -23.08 -19.82 -24.12
CA PHE A 156 -22.07 -19.94 -25.17
C PHE A 156 -20.71 -20.31 -24.57
N LEU A 157 -20.26 -19.56 -23.56
CA LEU A 157 -19.06 -19.88 -22.82
C LEU A 157 -19.20 -21.24 -22.14
N ASN A 158 -20.33 -21.54 -21.50
CA ASN A 158 -20.57 -22.83 -20.87
C ASN A 158 -20.52 -23.99 -21.87
N LEU A 159 -21.00 -23.82 -23.09
CA LEU A 159 -21.00 -24.87 -24.11
C LEU A 159 -19.60 -25.08 -24.70
N ILE A 160 -18.84 -24.01 -24.95
CA ILE A 160 -17.41 -24.12 -25.33
C ILE A 160 -16.61 -24.76 -24.20
N ILE A 161 -16.82 -24.32 -22.97
CA ILE A 161 -16.18 -24.87 -21.77
C ILE A 161 -16.56 -26.35 -21.60
N LEU A 162 -17.81 -26.74 -21.84
CA LEU A 162 -18.26 -28.13 -21.76
C LEU A 162 -17.54 -29.02 -22.78
N VAL A 163 -17.45 -28.57 -24.05
CA VAL A 163 -16.72 -29.29 -25.10
C VAL A 163 -15.23 -29.38 -24.75
N PHE A 164 -14.61 -28.30 -24.29
CA PHE A 164 -13.23 -28.30 -23.80
C PHE A 164 -13.04 -29.24 -22.61
N GLN A 165 -13.96 -29.24 -21.67
CA GLN A 165 -13.88 -30.06 -20.46
C GLN A 165 -14.00 -31.55 -20.79
N ILE A 166 -14.84 -31.93 -21.76
CA ILE A 166 -14.92 -33.30 -22.27
C ILE A 166 -13.57 -33.71 -22.90
N LEU A 167 -12.99 -32.85 -23.73
CA LEU A 167 -11.69 -33.09 -24.38
C LEU A 167 -10.54 -33.21 -23.37
N ILE A 168 -10.47 -32.31 -22.38
CA ILE A 168 -9.47 -32.32 -21.31
C ILE A 168 -9.63 -33.57 -20.45
N ASN A 169 -10.85 -33.89 -20.02
CA ASN A 169 -11.11 -35.09 -19.22
C ASN A 169 -10.70 -36.35 -19.97
N LYS A 170 -10.95 -36.44 -21.27
CA LYS A 170 -10.52 -37.58 -22.08
C LYS A 170 -9.01 -37.69 -22.17
N LEU A 171 -8.31 -36.57 -22.35
CA LEU A 171 -6.85 -36.52 -22.35
C LEU A 171 -6.24 -36.97 -21.02
N MET A 172 -6.83 -36.54 -19.89
CA MET A 172 -6.31 -36.85 -18.54
C MET A 172 -6.65 -38.28 -18.09
N THR A 173 -7.79 -38.83 -18.50
CA THR A 173 -8.25 -40.16 -18.07
C THR A 173 -7.72 -41.29 -18.95
N THR A 174 -7.60 -41.07 -20.26
CA THR A 174 -7.09 -42.07 -21.21
C THR A 174 -6.05 -41.42 -22.14
N PRO A 175 -4.83 -41.11 -21.64
CA PRO A 175 -3.81 -40.42 -22.44
C PRO A 175 -3.31 -41.24 -23.64
N HIS A 176 -3.44 -42.57 -23.59
CA HIS A 176 -3.08 -43.47 -24.69
C HIS A 176 -4.11 -43.47 -25.83
N GLU A 177 -5.34 -43.00 -25.58
CA GLU A 177 -6.39 -42.85 -26.59
C GLU A 177 -7.17 -41.52 -26.38
N PRO A 178 -6.56 -40.37 -26.73
CA PRO A 178 -7.07 -39.04 -26.39
C PRO A 178 -8.17 -38.54 -27.34
N TYR A 179 -8.71 -39.43 -28.19
CA TYR A 179 -9.71 -39.07 -29.20
C TYR A 179 -11.13 -39.20 -28.65
N VAL A 180 -11.95 -38.19 -28.90
CA VAL A 180 -13.38 -38.14 -28.62
C VAL A 180 -14.15 -38.22 -29.94
N THR A 181 -15.20 -39.03 -29.97
CA THR A 181 -16.11 -39.14 -31.12
C THR A 181 -17.05 -37.93 -31.17
N ILE A 182 -17.10 -37.27 -32.32
CA ILE A 182 -18.00 -36.15 -32.61
C ILE A 182 -19.41 -36.74 -32.83
N ASN A 183 -20.17 -36.79 -31.74
CA ASN A 183 -21.58 -37.18 -31.76
C ASN A 183 -22.50 -35.97 -32.07
N GLU A 184 -23.77 -36.22 -32.33
CA GLU A 184 -24.81 -35.19 -32.60
C GLU A 184 -24.99 -34.15 -31.47
N SER A 185 -24.46 -34.43 -30.28
CA SER A 185 -24.44 -33.50 -29.14
C SER A 185 -23.41 -32.37 -29.30
N PHE A 186 -22.43 -32.51 -30.20
CA PHE A 186 -21.44 -31.48 -30.47
C PHE A 186 -21.96 -30.52 -31.54
N TRP A 187 -21.81 -29.24 -31.28
CA TRP A 187 -22.33 -28.23 -32.19
C TRP A 187 -21.32 -27.91 -33.31
N PRO A 188 -21.66 -28.14 -34.59
CA PRO A 188 -20.69 -28.09 -35.69
C PRO A 188 -19.89 -26.78 -35.80
N PRO A 189 -20.48 -25.57 -35.61
CA PRO A 189 -19.73 -24.32 -35.67
C PRO A 189 -18.63 -24.18 -34.60
N TYR A 190 -18.83 -24.75 -33.41
CA TYR A 190 -17.82 -24.72 -32.35
C TYR A 190 -16.70 -25.70 -32.60
N ILE A 191 -17.01 -26.87 -33.16
CA ILE A 191 -16.00 -27.83 -33.60
C ILE A 191 -15.13 -27.21 -34.69
N GLU A 192 -15.75 -26.55 -35.66
CA GLU A 192 -15.01 -25.88 -36.74
C GLU A 192 -14.15 -24.73 -36.22
N LEU A 193 -14.63 -23.98 -35.23
CA LEU A 193 -13.85 -22.96 -34.53
C LEU A 193 -12.59 -23.56 -33.89
N LEU A 194 -12.75 -24.62 -33.09
CA LEU A 194 -11.64 -25.29 -32.42
C LEU A 194 -10.60 -25.85 -33.40
N LEU A 195 -11.05 -26.42 -34.52
CA LEU A 195 -10.19 -26.95 -35.57
C LEU A 195 -9.46 -25.84 -36.32
N ARG A 196 -10.15 -24.74 -36.67
CA ARG A 196 -9.58 -23.63 -37.44
C ARG A 196 -8.54 -22.84 -36.65
N TYR A 197 -8.74 -22.69 -35.34
CA TYR A 197 -7.76 -22.06 -34.45
C TYR A 197 -6.69 -23.03 -33.94
N GLY A 198 -6.65 -24.28 -34.43
CA GLY A 198 -5.64 -25.28 -34.08
C GLY A 198 -5.79 -25.88 -32.68
N MET A 199 -6.78 -25.46 -31.89
CA MET A 199 -6.97 -25.93 -30.51
C MET A 199 -7.32 -27.42 -30.43
N ALA A 200 -7.92 -27.97 -31.50
CA ALA A 200 -8.21 -29.40 -31.64
C ALA A 200 -7.75 -29.91 -33.01
N LEU A 201 -7.45 -31.22 -33.08
CA LEU A 201 -7.02 -31.92 -34.28
C LEU A 201 -7.94 -33.11 -34.56
N ARG A 202 -8.32 -33.31 -35.83
CA ARG A 202 -9.04 -34.53 -36.26
C ARG A 202 -8.10 -35.73 -36.33
N HIS A 203 -8.65 -36.92 -36.16
CA HIS A 203 -7.90 -38.16 -36.36
C HIS A 203 -7.53 -38.30 -37.85
N PRO A 204 -6.29 -38.70 -38.18
CA PRO A 204 -5.83 -38.78 -39.57
C PRO A 204 -6.60 -39.80 -40.42
N GLU A 205 -7.14 -40.85 -39.78
CA GLU A 205 -7.86 -41.93 -40.46
C GLU A 205 -9.38 -41.88 -40.25
N ASP A 206 -9.87 -41.11 -39.27
CA ASP A 206 -11.30 -41.05 -38.92
C ASP A 206 -11.76 -39.59 -38.71
N PRO A 207 -12.49 -39.00 -39.68
CA PRO A 207 -12.89 -37.60 -39.60
C PRO A 207 -13.92 -37.31 -38.50
N ASN A 208 -14.53 -38.34 -37.90
CA ASN A 208 -15.50 -38.20 -36.81
C ASN A 208 -14.86 -38.24 -35.43
N ARG A 209 -13.52 -38.32 -35.34
CA ARG A 209 -12.79 -38.32 -34.07
C ARG A 209 -11.92 -37.07 -33.98
N MET A 210 -11.96 -36.40 -32.84
CA MET A 210 -11.11 -35.23 -32.55
C MET A 210 -10.40 -35.36 -31.20
N ARG A 211 -9.24 -34.75 -31.08
CA ARG A 211 -8.50 -34.62 -29.82
C ARG A 211 -8.00 -33.19 -29.63
N LEU A 212 -7.69 -32.82 -28.40
CA LEU A 212 -7.05 -31.54 -28.11
C LEU A 212 -5.61 -31.53 -28.65
N GLU A 213 -5.14 -30.39 -29.15
CA GLU A 213 -3.73 -30.22 -29.48
C GLU A 213 -2.86 -30.31 -28.21
N ALA A 214 -1.74 -31.00 -28.32
CA ALA A 214 -0.77 -31.13 -27.25
C ALA A 214 -0.02 -29.80 -27.07
N PHE A 215 -0.34 -29.05 -26.02
CA PHE A 215 0.36 -27.79 -25.68
C PHE A 215 1.72 -27.99 -25.00
N HIS A 216 2.17 -29.24 -24.81
CA HIS A 216 3.48 -29.53 -24.25
C HIS A 216 4.55 -29.50 -25.34
N LYS A 217 5.29 -28.39 -25.37
CA LYS A 217 6.69 -28.39 -25.80
C LYS A 217 7.57 -28.29 -24.56
#